data_AF-N1MLE6-F1
#
_entry.id   AF-N1MLE6-F1
#
_cell.length_a   1.000
_cell.length_b   1.000
_cell.length_c   1.000
_cell.angle_alpha   90.00
_cell.angle_beta   90.00
_cell.angle_gamma   90.00
#
_symmetry.space_group_name_H-M   'P 1'
#
loop_
_entity.id
_entity.type
_entity.pdbx_description
1 polymer ?
#
loop_
_entity_poly.entity_id
_entity_poly.type
_entity_poly.pdbx_seq_one_letter_code
_entity_poly.pdbx_strand_id
1 'polypeptide(L)'
;MYGGMNNYGLSVRRAETTFTMLQFNQPALRGFLNKPAGQPGSAPILGLSGYGPDRPIAQGDSEAAKKRNRRIDLRFLMTTPSAGLDKDILRQER
;
A
#
# COMPACT_ATOMS: atom_id res chain seq x y z
N MET A 1 -28.61 -1.32 -13.12
CA MET A 1 -28.00 -0.10 -12.57
C MET A 1 -26.68 -0.44 -11.89
N TYR A 2 -25.54 -0.17 -12.51
CA TYR A 2 -24.22 -0.23 -11.85
C TYR A 2 -23.97 1.06 -11.05
N GLY A 3 -24.79 1.31 -10.02
CA GLY A 3 -24.85 2.62 -9.34
C GLY A 3 -24.40 2.64 -7.88
N GLY A 4 -24.04 1.49 -7.31
CA GLY A 4 -23.57 1.39 -5.93
C GLY A 4 -22.08 1.06 -5.87
N MET A 5 -21.33 1.75 -5.02
CA MET A 5 -19.93 1.40 -4.76
C MET A 5 -19.88 0.04 -4.07
N ASN A 6 -19.39 -0.98 -4.79
CA ASN A 6 -19.25 -2.33 -4.24
C ASN A 6 -18.10 -2.39 -3.20
N ASN A 7 -17.96 -3.53 -2.53
CA ASN A 7 -16.91 -3.72 -1.50
C ASN A 7 -15.49 -3.52 -2.05
N TYR A 8 -15.26 -3.77 -3.34
CA TYR A 8 -13.98 -3.48 -3.99
C TYR A 8 -13.69 -1.98 -4.01
N GLY A 9 -14.62 -1.16 -4.51
CA GLY A 9 -14.46 0.30 -4.53
C GLY A 9 -14.29 0.89 -3.13
N LEU A 10 -15.07 0.41 -2.16
CA LEU A 10 -14.94 0.84 -0.76
C LEU A 10 -13.58 0.47 -0.15
N SER A 11 -13.05 -0.70 -0.48
CA SER A 11 -11.73 -1.13 -0.03
C SER A 11 -10.62 -0.25 -0.60
N VAL A 12 -10.67 0.08 -1.89
CA VAL A 12 -9.70 0.97 -2.54
C VAL A 12 -9.73 2.36 -1.91
N ARG A 13 -10.92 2.97 -1.72
CA ARG A 13 -11.02 4.32 -1.14
C ARG A 13 -10.47 4.41 0.28
N ARG A 14 -10.67 3.38 1.11
CA ARG A 14 -10.10 3.34 2.46
C ARG A 14 -8.57 3.26 2.43
N ALA A 15 -8.03 2.43 1.53
CA ALA A 15 -6.59 2.32 1.32
C ALA A 15 -6.01 3.65 0.80
N GLU A 16 -6.65 4.28 -0.18
CA GLU A 16 -6.28 5.59 -0.74
C GLU A 16 -6.28 6.71 0.30
N THR A 17 -7.32 6.79 1.14
CA THR A 17 -7.39 7.79 2.21
C THR A 17 -6.20 7.64 3.15
N THR A 18 -5.90 6.41 3.59
CA THR A 18 -4.78 6.14 4.49
C THR A 18 -3.44 6.43 3.82
N PHE A 19 -3.26 5.97 2.58
CA PHE A 19 -2.04 6.18 1.78
C PHE A 19 -1.74 7.66 1.54
N THR A 20 -2.78 8.45 1.28
CA THR A 20 -2.67 9.91 1.09
C THR A 20 -2.27 10.59 2.40
N MET A 21 -2.90 10.22 3.52
CA MET A 21 -2.56 10.77 4.83
C MET A 21 -1.15 10.43 5.28
N LEU A 22 -0.65 9.23 4.99
CA LEU A 22 0.73 8.85 5.27
C LEU A 22 1.72 9.75 4.53
N GLN A 23 1.53 9.96 3.24
CA GLN A 23 2.38 10.84 2.44
C GLN A 23 2.23 12.32 2.79
N PHE A 24 1.04 12.73 3.24
CA PHE A 24 0.83 14.10 3.70
C PHE A 24 1.61 14.39 4.99
N ASN A 25 1.55 13.48 5.96
CA ASN A 25 2.26 13.64 7.24
C ASN A 25 3.76 13.37 7.14
N GLN A 26 4.19 12.51 6.20
CA GLN A 26 5.61 12.30 5.91
C GLN A 26 5.89 12.42 4.39
N PRO A 27 6.13 13.64 3.90
CA PRO A 27 6.38 13.90 2.47
C PRO A 27 7.55 13.12 1.88
N ALA A 28 8.56 12.76 2.70
CA ALA A 28 9.72 12.01 2.24
C ALA A 28 9.36 10.64 1.62
N LEU A 29 8.23 10.03 2.03
CA LEU A 29 7.78 8.74 1.50
C LEU A 29 7.53 8.75 -0.01
N ARG A 30 7.21 9.91 -0.59
CA ARG A 30 7.01 10.07 -2.05
C ARG A 30 8.30 9.90 -2.85
N GLY A 31 9.44 10.17 -2.23
CA GLY A 31 10.75 10.14 -2.86
C GLY A 31 11.43 8.77 -2.82
N PHE A 32 10.87 7.79 -2.11
CA PHE A 32 11.51 6.48 -1.97
C PHE A 32 11.31 5.64 -3.22
N LEU A 33 12.42 5.22 -3.81
CA LEU A 33 12.47 4.44 -5.04
C LEU A 33 13.15 3.09 -4.80
N ASN A 34 12.79 2.11 -5.60
CA ASN A 34 13.39 0.77 -5.55
C ASN A 34 14.81 0.71 -6.15
N LYS A 35 15.19 1.75 -6.91
CA LYS A 35 16.47 1.95 -7.59
C LYS A 35 16.79 3.45 -7.61
N PRO A 36 18.03 3.88 -7.91
CA PRO A 36 18.34 5.29 -8.09
C PRO A 36 17.50 5.92 -9.20
N ALA A 37 17.09 7.18 -9.00
CA ALA A 37 16.28 7.92 -9.96
C ALA A 37 16.96 7.98 -11.34
N GLY A 38 16.17 7.80 -12.40
CA GLY A 38 16.65 7.80 -13.79
C GLY A 38 17.17 6.46 -14.30
N GLN A 39 17.35 5.44 -13.43
CA GLN A 39 17.71 4.11 -13.89
C GLN A 39 16.50 3.35 -14.47
N PRO A 40 16.69 2.48 -15.48
CA PRO A 40 15.63 1.61 -16.00
C PRO A 40 14.97 0.75 -14.90
N GLY A 41 13.65 0.87 -14.80
CA GLY A 41 12.84 0.17 -13.80
C GLY A 41 12.86 0.80 -12.40
N SER A 42 13.39 2.02 -12.27
CA SER A 42 13.21 2.84 -11.07
C SER A 42 11.72 3.20 -10.90
N ALA A 43 11.16 2.88 -9.73
CA ALA A 43 9.75 3.10 -9.41
C ALA A 43 9.57 3.38 -7.90
N PRO A 44 8.49 4.08 -7.50
CA PRO A 44 8.13 4.24 -6.10
C PRO A 44 7.96 2.91 -5.36
N ILE A 45 8.44 2.84 -4.12
CA ILE A 45 8.29 1.62 -3.29
C ILE A 45 6.98 1.57 -2.50
N LEU A 46 6.32 2.71 -2.32
CA LEU A 46 5.01 2.78 -1.68
C LEU A 46 3.90 2.65 -2.72
N GLY A 47 2.95 1.74 -2.46
CA GLY A 47 1.73 1.58 -3.24
C GLY A 47 0.55 1.22 -2.35
N LEU A 48 -0.64 1.17 -2.94
CA LEU A 48 -1.87 0.76 -2.26
C LEU A 48 -2.57 -0.35 -3.03
N SER A 49 -3.43 -1.10 -2.35
CA SER A 49 -4.27 -2.13 -2.97
C SER A 49 -5.61 -2.21 -2.26
N GLY A 50 -6.67 -2.48 -3.01
CA GLY A 50 -7.99 -2.86 -2.46
C GLY A 50 -8.26 -4.33 -2.71
N TYR A 51 -8.64 -5.07 -1.67
CA TYR A 51 -8.92 -6.51 -1.75
C TYR A 51 -10.42 -6.83 -1.72
N GLY A 52 -11.29 -5.82 -1.53
CA GLY A 52 -12.72 -6.04 -1.44
C GLY A 52 -13.08 -7.08 -0.37
N PRO A 53 -13.99 -8.03 -0.67
CA PRO A 53 -14.38 -9.08 0.26
C PRO A 53 -13.46 -10.30 0.25
N ASP A 54 -12.48 -10.41 -0.65
CA ASP A 54 -11.84 -11.68 -1.01
C ASP A 54 -10.81 -12.20 -0.01
N ARG A 55 -10.43 -11.38 0.98
CA ARG A 55 -9.47 -11.75 2.03
C ARG A 55 -10.03 -11.50 3.44
N PRO A 56 -11.09 -12.24 3.84
CA PRO A 56 -11.65 -12.14 5.17
C PRO A 56 -10.69 -12.75 6.19
N ILE A 57 -10.63 -12.16 7.37
CA ILE A 57 -9.94 -12.71 8.55
C ILE A 57 -10.93 -13.20 9.62
N ALA A 58 -12.21 -12.90 9.42
CA ALA A 58 -13.33 -13.31 10.25
C ALA A 58 -14.46 -13.83 9.36
N GLN A 59 -15.03 -14.97 9.71
CA GLN A 59 -16.15 -15.57 9.00
C GLN A 59 -17.49 -15.00 9.48
N GLY A 60 -18.50 -15.06 8.60
CA GLY A 60 -19.88 -14.64 8.88
C GLY A 60 -20.14 -13.14 8.78
N ASP A 61 -21.42 -12.76 8.92
CA ASP A 61 -21.93 -11.41 8.66
C ASP A 61 -22.26 -10.59 9.92
N SER A 62 -21.82 -11.03 11.10
CA SER A 62 -21.99 -10.26 12.33
C SER A 62 -21.22 -8.93 12.27
N GLU A 63 -21.69 -7.91 12.98
CA GLU A 63 -20.98 -6.62 13.02
C GLU A 63 -19.56 -6.75 13.58
N ALA A 64 -19.33 -7.68 14.50
CA ALA A 64 -18.00 -8.01 15.00
C ALA A 64 -17.10 -8.58 13.90
N ALA A 65 -17.61 -9.51 13.06
CA ALA A 65 -16.87 -10.05 11.93
C ALA A 65 -16.57 -8.99 10.87
N LYS A 66 -17.58 -8.19 10.50
CA LYS A 66 -17.39 -7.08 9.55
C LYS A 66 -16.37 -6.06 10.06
N LYS A 67 -16.41 -5.68 11.34
CA LYS A 67 -15.43 -4.75 11.93
C LYS A 67 -13.99 -5.27 11.78
N ARG A 68 -13.75 -6.56 12.03
CA ARG A 68 -12.43 -7.19 11.83
C ARG A 68 -12.02 -7.23 10.36
N ASN A 69 -12.96 -7.47 9.45
CA ASN A 69 -12.66 -7.53 8.02
C ASN A 69 -12.41 -6.14 7.38
N ARG A 70 -12.94 -5.04 7.95
CA ARG A 70 -12.73 -3.65 7.50
C ARG A 70 -11.42 -3.04 8.02
N ARG A 71 -10.32 -3.79 7.99
CA ARG A 71 -8.99 -3.38 8.44
C ARG A 71 -8.17 -2.72 7.32
N ILE A 72 -7.09 -2.03 7.68
CA ILE A 72 -6.01 -1.61 6.77
C ILE A 72 -4.76 -2.41 7.12
N ASP A 73 -4.18 -3.08 6.14
CA ASP A 73 -2.91 -3.80 6.28
C ASP A 73 -1.77 -2.94 5.70
N LEU A 74 -0.65 -2.80 6.43
CA LEU A 74 0.62 -2.34 5.86
C LEU A 74 1.48 -3.57 5.54
N ARG A 75 1.94 -3.69 4.29
CA ARG A 75 2.71 -4.85 3.84
C ARG A 75 4.08 -4.44 3.34
N PHE A 76 5.09 -5.07 3.89
CA PHE A 76 6.47 -4.95 3.45
C PHE A 76 6.78 -6.10 2.50
N LEU A 77 6.95 -5.78 1.23
CA LEU A 77 7.39 -6.74 0.22
C LEU A 77 8.90 -6.60 0.09
N MET A 78 9.62 -7.68 0.32
CA MET A 78 11.07 -7.71 0.21
C MET A 78 11.45 -8.47 -1.07
N THR A 79 12.36 -7.89 -1.83
CA THR A 79 13.06 -8.60 -2.91
C THR A 79 14.50 -8.82 -2.46
N THR A 80 15.06 -9.98 -2.79
CA THR A 80 16.50 -10.20 -2.61
C THR A 80 17.25 -9.14 -3.41
N PRO A 81 18.25 -8.45 -2.82
CA PRO A 81 19.08 -7.52 -3.56
C PRO A 81 19.77 -8.24 -4.72
N SER A 82 19.71 -7.67 -5.92
CA SER A 82 20.64 -8.05 -6.98
C SER A 82 22.05 -7.60 -6.60
N ALA A 83 23.09 -8.29 -7.07
CA ALA A 83 24.46 -7.84 -6.88
C ALA A 83 24.60 -6.35 -7.30
N GLY A 84 25.16 -5.52 -6.42
CA GLY A 84 25.36 -4.08 -6.68
C GLY A 84 24.27 -3.13 -6.15
N LEU A 85 23.26 -3.61 -5.41
CA LEU A 85 22.34 -2.71 -4.71
C LEU A 85 23.05 -2.02 -3.54
N ASP A 86 23.09 -0.68 -3.54
CA ASP A 86 23.63 0.11 -2.45
C ASP A 86 22.80 -0.11 -1.17
N LYS A 87 23.49 -0.39 -0.06
CA LYS A 87 22.87 -0.58 1.28
C LYS A 87 22.18 0.70 1.77
N ASP A 88 22.59 1.85 1.27
CA ASP A 88 22.06 3.16 1.66
C ASP A 88 21.10 3.75 0.62
N ILE A 89 20.62 2.93 -0.33
CA ILE A 89 19.74 3.38 -1.42
C ILE A 89 18.45 4.07 -0.95
N LEU A 90 17.96 3.71 0.25
CA LEU A 90 16.78 4.33 0.86
C LEU A 90 17.12 5.53 1.76
N ARG A 91 18.40 5.78 2.05
CA ARG A 91 18.91 6.77 3.00
C ARG A 91 19.81 7.80 2.33
N GLN A 92 19.46 8.26 1.12
CA GLN A 92 20.14 9.41 0.54
C GLN A 92 19.74 10.67 1.32
N GLU A 93 20.47 10.95 2.40
CA GLU A 93 20.47 12.27 3.03
C GLU A 93 20.94 13.29 1.98
N ARG A 94 20.14 14.33 1.79
CA ARG A 94 20.54 15.54 1.07
C ARG A 94 21.08 16.55 2.05
#